data_AF-A0A1I5J4G5-F1
#
_entry.id   AF-A0A1I5J4G5-F1
#
_cell.length_a   1.000
_cell.length_b   1.000
_cell.length_c   1.000
_cell.angle_alpha   90.00
_cell.angle_beta   90.00
_cell.angle_gamma   90.00
#
_symmetry.space_group_name_H-M   'P 1'
#
loop_
_entity.id
_entity.type
_entity.pdbx_description
1 polymer ?
#
loop_
_entity_poly.entity_id
_entity_poly.type
_entity_poly.pdbx_seq_one_letter_code
_entity_poly.pdbx_strand_id
1 'polypeptide(L)'
;MTIHSLNTKRVSRSAESRVAAQDWRALVSDLNAHGCAVMPGLLSAEECADLAALYPQEEHFRSHVVMARHGFGKGEYRYFRYPLPDLIDGLRSALYPRLATVANDWNEKMNVAQRYPADHAAFLERCHAEGQTKPTPLLLQYGPGDFNCLHQDLYGALAFPLQVAILLSEPGEDFTGGEFVLTEQRPRMQSRAEVVPLRKGDAVIFAVHNRPVQGTKGYYRVNLRHGVSRLRSGRRHTVGIIFHDAR
;
A
#
# COMPACT_ATOMS: atom_id res chain seq x y z
N MET A 1 16.92 21.81 -20.21
CA MET A 1 16.20 21.44 -18.96
C MET A 1 14.84 22.13 -19.01
N THR A 2 13.78 21.41 -19.34
CA THR A 2 12.43 21.97 -19.57
C THR A 2 11.70 22.17 -18.24
N ILE A 3 10.80 23.16 -18.16
CA ILE A 3 10.02 23.52 -16.95
C ILE A 3 9.33 22.30 -16.32
N HIS A 4 8.87 21.35 -17.13
CA HIS A 4 8.28 20.09 -16.67
C HIS A 4 9.27 19.26 -15.82
N SER A 5 10.53 19.13 -16.23
CA SER A 5 11.57 18.36 -15.49
C SER A 5 11.99 19.00 -14.16
N LEU A 6 11.84 20.31 -14.02
CA LEU A 6 12.09 21.01 -12.74
C LEU A 6 10.94 20.79 -11.75
N ASN A 7 9.70 20.76 -12.25
CA ASN A 7 8.52 20.50 -11.42
C ASN A 7 8.52 19.06 -10.90
N THR A 8 8.88 18.09 -11.74
CA THR A 8 8.91 16.66 -11.36
C THR A 8 9.97 16.36 -10.30
N LYS A 9 11.19 16.90 -10.46
CA LYS A 9 12.24 16.80 -9.42
C LYS A 9 11.83 17.44 -8.10
N ARG A 10 11.03 18.51 -8.13
CA ARG A 10 10.52 19.18 -6.93
C ARG A 10 9.47 18.33 -6.21
N VAL A 11 8.56 17.70 -6.94
CA VAL A 11 7.54 16.79 -6.39
C VAL A 11 8.19 15.56 -5.74
N SER A 12 9.16 14.93 -6.42
CA SER A 12 9.91 13.78 -5.87
C SER A 12 10.64 14.13 -4.56
N ARG A 13 11.38 15.25 -4.52
CA ARG A 13 12.04 15.72 -3.28
C ARG A 13 11.05 16.08 -2.16
N SER A 14 9.87 16.59 -2.53
CA SER A 14 8.80 16.88 -1.58
C SER A 14 8.28 15.60 -0.92
N ALA A 15 8.07 14.55 -1.71
CA ALA A 15 7.66 13.23 -1.20
C ALA A 15 8.71 12.66 -0.24
N GLU A 16 10.00 12.68 -0.60
CA GLU A 16 11.10 12.25 0.28
C GLU A 16 11.11 13.01 1.61
N SER A 17 10.96 14.33 1.55
CA SER A 17 10.97 15.20 2.74
C SER A 17 9.77 14.89 3.66
N ARG A 18 8.57 14.73 3.09
CA ARG A 18 7.37 14.38 3.85
C ARG A 18 7.48 13.01 4.51
N VAL A 19 7.99 12.01 3.78
CA VAL A 19 8.25 10.67 4.31
C VAL A 19 9.28 10.71 5.44
N ALA A 20 10.36 11.49 5.29
CA ALA A 20 11.40 11.61 6.30
C ALA A 20 10.92 12.32 7.59
N ALA A 21 9.96 13.25 7.47
CA ALA A 21 9.43 14.03 8.59
C ALA A 21 8.44 13.26 9.49
N GLN A 22 7.98 12.08 9.08
CA GLN A 22 7.05 11.27 9.86
C GLN A 22 7.70 10.73 11.14
N ASP A 23 6.89 10.50 12.18
CA ASP A 23 7.34 9.81 13.39
C ASP A 23 7.47 8.30 13.13
N TRP A 24 8.61 7.92 12.55
CA TRP A 24 8.92 6.52 12.23
C TRP A 24 8.96 5.62 13.46
N ARG A 25 9.27 6.17 14.64
CA ARG A 25 9.27 5.36 15.87
C ARG A 25 7.84 4.96 16.22
N ALA A 26 6.89 5.89 16.16
CA ALA A 26 5.47 5.61 16.36
C ALA A 26 4.93 4.66 15.28
N LEU A 27 5.19 4.93 13.99
CA LEU A 27 4.74 4.09 12.88
C LEU A 27 5.22 2.64 12.99
N VAL A 28 6.50 2.44 13.35
CA VAL A 28 7.07 1.10 13.53
C VAL A 28 6.48 0.42 14.76
N SER A 29 6.25 1.16 15.86
CA SER A 29 5.56 0.63 17.05
C SER A 29 4.16 0.12 16.70
N ASP A 30 3.38 0.91 15.97
CA ASP A 30 2.01 0.57 15.59
C ASP A 30 1.98 -0.61 14.61
N LEU A 31 2.86 -0.62 13.60
CA LEU A 31 3.01 -1.76 12.70
C LEU A 31 3.33 -3.05 13.47
N ASN A 32 4.25 -2.99 14.44
CA ASN A 32 4.61 -4.13 15.26
C ASN A 32 3.47 -4.60 16.17
N ALA A 33 2.65 -3.68 16.67
CA ALA A 33 1.57 -4.00 17.62
C ALA A 33 0.28 -4.47 16.92
N HIS A 34 -0.06 -3.86 15.78
CA HIS A 34 -1.37 -3.98 15.13
C HIS A 34 -1.31 -4.54 13.71
N GLY A 35 -0.13 -4.57 13.08
CA GLY A 35 0.02 -4.95 11.68
C GLY A 35 -0.35 -3.85 10.70
N CYS A 36 -0.69 -2.66 11.18
CA CYS A 36 -0.90 -1.46 10.39
C CYS A 36 -0.49 -0.21 11.18
N ALA A 37 -0.19 0.87 10.46
CA ALA A 37 0.03 2.20 11.03
C ALA A 37 -0.49 3.28 10.08
N VAL A 38 -1.04 4.36 10.64
CA VAL A 38 -1.49 5.54 9.89
C VAL A 38 -0.38 6.56 9.83
N MET A 39 -0.05 6.97 8.61
CA MET A 39 0.86 8.05 8.30
C MET A 39 0.03 9.26 7.84
N PRO A 40 -0.17 10.27 8.72
CA PRO A 40 -1.09 11.36 8.44
C PRO A 40 -0.52 12.33 7.39
N GLY A 41 -1.40 12.84 6.53
CA GLY A 41 -1.11 13.95 5.61
C GLY A 41 0.10 13.71 4.70
N LEU A 42 0.30 12.47 4.24
CA LEU A 42 1.41 12.13 3.34
C LEU A 42 1.30 12.87 1.99
N LEU A 43 0.07 13.09 1.53
CA LEU A 43 -0.24 13.86 0.32
C LEU A 43 -1.08 15.10 0.66
N SER A 44 -0.87 16.16 -0.11
CA SER A 44 -1.76 17.33 -0.08
C SER A 44 -3.09 17.01 -0.78
N ALA A 45 -4.12 17.82 -0.52
CA ALA A 45 -5.41 17.68 -1.18
C ALA A 45 -5.34 17.85 -2.71
N GLU A 46 -4.42 18.71 -3.19
CA GLU A 46 -4.13 18.93 -4.61
C GLU A 46 -3.48 17.69 -5.23
N GLU A 47 -2.44 17.14 -4.60
CA GLU A 47 -1.79 15.91 -5.06
C GLU A 47 -2.78 14.73 -5.09
N CYS A 48 -3.69 14.65 -4.13
CA CYS A 48 -4.76 13.65 -4.14
C CYS A 48 -5.71 13.82 -5.33
N ALA A 49 -6.10 15.06 -5.65
CA ALA A 49 -6.97 15.36 -6.78
C ALA A 49 -6.28 15.02 -8.11
N ASP A 50 -5.01 15.40 -8.26
CA ASP A 50 -4.20 15.12 -9.44
C ASP A 50 -4.08 13.62 -9.69
N LEU A 51 -3.75 12.83 -8.65
CA LEU A 51 -3.66 11.37 -8.77
C LEU A 51 -5.01 10.73 -9.10
N ALA A 52 -6.10 11.19 -8.49
CA ALA A 52 -7.44 10.68 -8.78
C ALA A 52 -7.86 10.98 -10.23
N ALA A 53 -7.47 12.16 -10.75
CA ALA A 53 -7.75 12.58 -12.13
C ALA A 53 -7.02 11.74 -13.19
N LEU A 54 -6.00 10.96 -12.81
CA LEU A 54 -5.35 10.00 -13.70
C LEU A 54 -6.25 8.80 -14.02
N TYR A 55 -7.21 8.43 -13.17
CA TYR A 55 -8.00 7.20 -13.35
C TYR A 55 -8.61 7.01 -14.76
N PRO A 56 -9.25 8.02 -15.39
CA PRO A 56 -9.80 7.88 -16.74
C PRO A 56 -8.74 7.91 -17.87
N GLN A 57 -7.47 8.24 -17.58
CA GLN A 57 -6.39 8.40 -18.55
C GLN A 57 -5.66 7.06 -18.75
N GLU A 58 -6.13 6.26 -19.71
CA GLU A 58 -5.67 4.87 -19.90
C GLU A 58 -4.18 4.73 -20.21
N GLU A 59 -3.57 5.76 -20.79
CA GLU A 59 -2.15 5.82 -21.14
C GLU A 59 -1.22 5.58 -19.94
N HIS A 60 -1.67 5.92 -18.72
CA HIS A 60 -0.89 5.72 -17.50
C HIS A 60 -0.90 4.27 -16.99
N PHE A 61 -1.75 3.40 -17.56
CA PHE A 61 -2.00 2.07 -17.01
C PHE A 61 -1.62 0.95 -17.98
N ARG A 62 -1.12 -0.16 -17.43
CA ARG A 62 -0.83 -1.39 -18.19
C ARG A 62 -2.01 -2.36 -18.21
N SER A 63 -2.94 -2.23 -17.28
CA SER A 63 -4.09 -3.13 -17.17
C SER A 63 -5.17 -2.54 -16.27
N HIS A 64 -6.41 -2.94 -16.54
CA HIS A 64 -7.61 -2.61 -15.77
C HIS A 64 -8.27 -3.89 -15.29
N VAL A 65 -8.58 -3.95 -14.01
CA VAL A 65 -9.22 -5.09 -13.36
C VAL A 65 -10.56 -4.67 -12.81
N VAL A 66 -11.60 -5.40 -13.24
CA VAL A 66 -12.96 -5.28 -12.70
C VAL A 66 -13.13 -6.40 -11.66
N MET A 67 -13.14 -6.03 -10.38
CA MET A 67 -13.00 -6.97 -9.25
C MET A 67 -14.06 -8.07 -9.25
N ALA A 68 -15.28 -7.73 -9.66
CA ALA A 68 -16.41 -8.66 -9.72
C ALA A 68 -16.16 -9.87 -10.64
N ARG A 69 -15.30 -9.72 -11.67
CA ARG A 69 -14.95 -10.81 -12.59
C ARG A 69 -14.01 -11.84 -11.98
N HIS A 70 -13.41 -11.52 -10.84
CA HIS A 70 -12.37 -12.34 -10.19
C HIS A 70 -12.75 -12.78 -8.77
N GLY A 71 -13.94 -12.42 -8.29
CA GLY A 71 -14.36 -12.72 -6.90
C GLY A 71 -13.64 -11.88 -5.83
N PHE A 72 -12.97 -10.80 -6.22
CA PHE A 72 -12.23 -9.91 -5.30
C PHE A 72 -13.13 -8.89 -4.60
N GLY A 73 -14.42 -8.90 -4.89
CA GLY A 73 -15.40 -7.93 -4.39
C GLY A 73 -16.06 -7.19 -5.55
N LYS A 74 -16.38 -5.92 -5.35
CA LYS A 74 -17.01 -5.04 -6.33
C LYS A 74 -16.26 -3.70 -6.35
N GLY A 75 -16.09 -3.11 -7.53
CA GLY A 75 -15.19 -2.00 -7.77
C GLY A 75 -14.13 -2.36 -8.80
N GLU A 76 -13.19 -1.43 -9.01
CA GLU A 76 -12.22 -1.52 -10.08
C GLU A 76 -10.86 -0.96 -9.66
N TYR A 77 -9.79 -1.48 -10.26
CA TYR A 77 -8.48 -0.91 -10.13
C TYR A 77 -7.66 -1.01 -11.41
N ARG A 78 -6.73 -0.08 -11.60
CA ARG A 78 -5.83 -0.02 -12.74
C ARG A 78 -4.39 -0.04 -12.26
N TYR A 79 -3.57 -0.95 -12.79
CA TYR A 79 -2.13 -0.98 -12.52
C TYR A 79 -1.41 0.03 -13.41
N PHE A 80 -0.57 0.87 -12.83
CA PHE A 80 0.25 1.81 -13.59
C PHE A 80 1.22 1.04 -14.50
N ARG A 81 1.69 1.69 -15.58
CA ARG A 81 2.82 1.22 -16.40
C ARG A 81 4.09 2.01 -16.06
N TYR A 82 5.25 1.50 -16.49
CA TYR A 82 6.47 2.31 -16.52
C TYR A 82 6.45 3.26 -17.74
N PRO A 83 7.04 4.47 -17.62
CA PRO A 83 7.48 5.10 -16.37
C PRO A 83 6.28 5.44 -15.47
N LEU A 84 6.49 5.36 -14.15
CA LEU A 84 5.47 5.73 -13.16
C LEU A 84 5.33 7.27 -13.07
N PRO A 85 4.19 7.79 -12.62
CA PRO A 85 4.11 9.19 -12.21
C PRO A 85 5.17 9.50 -11.15
N ASP A 86 5.89 10.62 -11.27
CA ASP A 86 7.07 10.91 -10.44
C ASP A 86 6.78 10.92 -8.93
N LEU A 87 5.57 11.34 -8.54
CA LEU A 87 5.15 11.30 -7.14
C LEU A 87 5.09 9.84 -6.63
N ILE A 88 4.55 8.92 -7.42
CA ILE A 88 4.44 7.50 -7.04
C ILE A 88 5.82 6.83 -7.00
N ASP A 89 6.68 7.14 -7.97
CA ASP A 89 8.05 6.62 -8.01
C ASP A 89 8.90 7.13 -6.83
N GLY A 90 8.81 8.44 -6.55
CA GLY A 90 9.46 9.08 -5.40
C GLY A 90 9.00 8.51 -4.07
N LEU A 91 7.68 8.28 -3.89
CA LEU A 91 7.15 7.65 -2.69
C LEU A 91 7.62 6.20 -2.53
N ARG A 92 7.62 5.39 -3.60
CA ARG A 92 8.17 4.01 -3.57
C ARG A 92 9.62 4.01 -3.08
N SER A 93 10.44 4.87 -3.68
CA SER A 93 11.86 4.98 -3.35
C SER A 93 12.10 5.48 -1.92
N ALA A 94 11.31 6.45 -1.45
CA ALA A 94 11.48 7.04 -0.12
C ALA A 94 10.97 6.14 1.02
N LEU A 95 9.87 5.42 0.81
CA LEU A 95 9.26 4.55 1.82
C LEU A 95 10.05 3.24 1.99
N TYR A 96 10.54 2.68 0.88
CA TYR A 96 11.10 1.34 0.85
C TYR A 96 12.21 1.08 1.87
N PRO A 97 13.28 1.90 2.00
CA PRO A 97 14.41 1.57 2.88
C PRO A 97 14.01 1.43 4.35
N ARG A 98 13.04 2.25 4.78
CA ARG A 98 12.51 2.24 6.14
C ARG A 98 11.65 1.01 6.38
N LEU A 99 10.81 0.65 5.41
CA LEU A 99 9.97 -0.55 5.47
C LEU A 99 10.78 -1.84 5.31
N ALA A 100 11.88 -1.83 4.56
CA ALA A 100 12.78 -2.97 4.40
C ALA A 100 13.45 -3.34 5.74
N THR A 101 13.80 -2.35 6.54
CA THR A 101 14.29 -2.56 7.92
C THR A 101 13.25 -3.30 8.77
N VAL A 102 11.99 -2.86 8.74
CA VAL A 102 10.89 -3.53 9.47
C VAL A 102 10.66 -4.94 8.94
N ALA A 103 10.61 -5.12 7.63
CA ALA A 103 10.38 -6.40 6.99
C ALA A 103 11.49 -7.43 7.32
N ASN A 104 12.75 -6.98 7.38
CA ASN A 104 13.88 -7.83 7.74
C ASN A 104 13.86 -8.22 9.22
N ASP A 105 13.57 -7.28 10.13
CA ASP A 105 13.36 -7.57 11.57
C ASP A 105 12.20 -8.56 11.77
N TRP A 106 11.09 -8.40 11.03
CA TRP A 106 9.98 -9.33 11.07
C TRP A 106 10.39 -10.72 10.61
N ASN A 107 11.10 -10.82 9.48
CA ASN A 107 11.56 -12.09 8.97
C ASN A 107 12.53 -12.77 9.94
N GLU A 108 13.40 -12.02 10.62
CA GLU A 108 14.26 -12.55 11.67
C GLU A 108 13.46 -13.14 12.84
N LYS A 109 12.54 -12.35 13.42
CA LYS A 109 11.66 -12.80 14.52
C LYS A 109 10.81 -14.02 14.15
N MET A 110 10.38 -14.10 12.90
CA MET A 110 9.57 -15.20 12.38
C MET A 110 10.38 -16.39 11.87
N ASN A 111 11.72 -16.36 11.94
CA ASN A 111 12.63 -17.35 11.37
C ASN A 111 12.34 -17.64 9.88
N VAL A 112 12.19 -16.58 9.08
CA VAL A 112 12.07 -16.60 7.62
C VAL A 112 13.43 -16.22 7.04
N ALA A 113 13.95 -16.98 6.08
CA ALA A 113 15.29 -16.76 5.51
C ALA A 113 15.37 -15.54 4.58
N GLN A 114 14.27 -15.15 3.93
CA GLN A 114 14.25 -14.05 2.97
C GLN A 114 14.75 -12.74 3.62
N ARG A 115 15.63 -12.02 2.92
CA ARG A 115 16.07 -10.67 3.27
C ARG A 115 15.91 -9.72 2.09
N TYR A 116 15.49 -8.50 2.40
CA TYR A 116 15.30 -7.42 1.43
C TYR A 116 16.53 -6.50 1.45
N PRO A 117 17.04 -6.08 0.28
CA PRO A 117 18.15 -5.13 0.23
C PRO A 117 17.75 -3.77 0.82
N ALA A 118 18.74 -2.92 1.10
CA ALA A 118 18.49 -1.58 1.65
C ALA A 118 17.81 -0.64 0.63
N ASP A 119 18.17 -0.79 -0.65
CA ASP A 119 17.72 0.08 -1.74
C ASP A 119 16.61 -0.55 -2.57
N HIS A 120 15.62 0.25 -2.96
CA HIS A 120 14.48 -0.22 -3.75
C HIS A 120 14.88 -0.70 -5.13
N ALA A 121 15.79 0.02 -5.80
CA ALA A 121 16.30 -0.35 -7.12
C ALA A 121 16.93 -1.75 -7.12
N ALA A 122 17.75 -2.06 -6.10
CA ALA A 122 18.35 -3.39 -5.95
C ALA A 122 17.30 -4.49 -5.72
N PHE A 123 16.15 -4.17 -5.11
CA PHE A 123 15.06 -5.12 -4.98
C PHE A 123 14.30 -5.32 -6.28
N LEU A 124 14.12 -4.27 -7.07
CA LEU A 124 13.54 -4.37 -8.42
C LEU A 124 14.43 -5.19 -9.34
N GLU A 125 15.76 -5.03 -9.29
CA GLU A 125 16.70 -5.88 -10.04
C GLU A 125 16.52 -7.37 -9.71
N ARG A 126 16.32 -7.71 -8.43
CA ARG A 126 16.01 -9.09 -8.01
C ARG A 126 14.66 -9.56 -8.56
N CYS A 127 13.64 -8.70 -8.56
CA CYS A 127 12.36 -9.01 -9.19
C CYS A 127 12.55 -9.30 -10.69
N HIS A 128 13.31 -8.47 -11.38
CA HIS A 128 13.54 -8.58 -12.82
C HIS A 128 14.31 -9.86 -13.16
N ALA A 129 15.28 -10.26 -12.33
CA ALA A 129 15.98 -11.54 -12.44
C ALA A 129 15.03 -12.76 -12.31
N GLU A 130 13.94 -12.62 -11.55
CA GLU A 130 12.87 -13.63 -11.39
C GLU A 130 11.74 -13.51 -12.44
N GLY A 131 11.93 -12.67 -13.46
CA GLY A 131 10.96 -12.41 -14.52
C GLY A 131 9.79 -11.50 -14.10
N GLN A 132 9.83 -10.91 -12.91
CA GLN A 132 8.85 -9.93 -12.44
C GLN A 132 9.24 -8.52 -12.93
N THR A 133 8.75 -8.09 -14.09
CA THR A 133 9.15 -6.82 -14.75
C THR A 133 8.04 -5.76 -14.82
N LYS A 134 6.82 -6.07 -14.40
CA LYS A 134 5.67 -5.17 -14.49
C LYS A 134 5.47 -4.41 -13.17
N PRO A 135 5.28 -3.08 -13.20
CA PRO A 135 5.03 -2.32 -11.98
C PRO A 135 3.70 -2.73 -11.34
N THR A 136 3.67 -2.66 -10.02
CA THR A 136 2.54 -3.04 -9.17
C THR A 136 1.80 -1.89 -8.49
N PRO A 137 2.27 -0.62 -8.45
CA PRO A 137 1.41 0.47 -8.02
C PRO A 137 0.11 0.52 -8.82
N LEU A 138 -0.98 0.87 -8.15
CA LEU A 138 -2.31 0.81 -8.74
C LEU A 138 -3.23 1.89 -8.18
N LEU A 139 -4.19 2.32 -8.99
CA LEU A 139 -5.22 3.28 -8.62
C LEU A 139 -6.58 2.57 -8.58
N LEU A 140 -7.26 2.62 -7.44
CA LEU A 140 -8.56 2.02 -7.21
C LEU A 140 -9.66 3.07 -7.30
N GLN A 141 -10.82 2.65 -7.80
CA GLN A 141 -12.07 3.40 -7.75
C GLN A 141 -13.20 2.50 -7.24
N TYR A 142 -13.95 3.01 -6.28
CA TYR A 142 -15.15 2.39 -5.73
C TYR A 142 -16.33 3.36 -5.83
N GLY A 143 -17.52 2.84 -6.12
CA GLY A 143 -18.81 3.53 -6.03
C GLY A 143 -19.76 2.89 -4.99
N PRO A 144 -21.01 3.34 -4.92
CA PRO A 144 -21.98 2.82 -3.96
C PRO A 144 -22.21 1.30 -4.13
N GLY A 145 -22.13 0.56 -3.03
CA GLY A 145 -22.29 -0.90 -3.01
C GLY A 145 -21.00 -1.68 -3.30
N ASP A 146 -19.94 -1.00 -3.73
CA ASP A 146 -18.63 -1.61 -3.96
C ASP A 146 -17.91 -1.92 -2.63
N PHE A 147 -17.02 -2.91 -2.67
CA PHE A 147 -16.23 -3.38 -1.52
C PHE A 147 -15.04 -4.22 -1.99
N ASN A 148 -14.02 -4.35 -1.16
CA ASN A 148 -12.92 -5.27 -1.41
C ASN A 148 -12.95 -6.41 -0.38
N CYS A 149 -12.98 -7.65 -0.86
CA CYS A 149 -12.95 -8.84 -0.01
C CYS A 149 -11.71 -8.84 0.89
N LEU A 150 -11.77 -9.53 2.04
CA LEU A 150 -10.57 -9.76 2.86
C LEU A 150 -9.62 -10.72 2.14
N HIS A 151 -8.46 -10.21 1.72
CA HIS A 151 -7.49 -10.93 0.90
C HIS A 151 -6.05 -10.71 1.40
N GLN A 152 -5.11 -11.33 0.69
CA GLN A 152 -3.67 -11.20 0.88
C GLN A 152 -3.04 -11.03 -0.51
N ASP A 153 -2.18 -10.04 -0.66
CA ASP A 153 -1.53 -9.72 -1.94
C ASP A 153 -0.22 -10.47 -2.08
N LEU A 154 -0.32 -11.79 -2.26
CA LEU A 154 0.82 -12.70 -2.41
C LEU A 154 0.88 -13.19 -3.85
N TYR A 155 1.77 -12.58 -4.64
CA TYR A 155 1.99 -12.98 -6.03
C TYR A 155 3.45 -12.79 -6.44
N GLY A 156 3.87 -13.55 -7.45
CA GLY A 156 5.27 -13.60 -7.88
C GLY A 156 6.14 -14.54 -7.02
N ALA A 157 7.37 -14.75 -7.48
CA ALA A 157 8.43 -15.43 -6.72
C ALA A 157 8.93 -14.55 -5.56
N LEU A 158 9.03 -13.24 -5.76
CA LEU A 158 9.38 -12.26 -4.74
C LEU A 158 8.17 -11.40 -4.38
N ALA A 159 7.78 -11.43 -3.11
CA ALA A 159 6.75 -10.58 -2.53
C ALA A 159 7.33 -9.79 -1.35
N PHE A 160 7.01 -8.50 -1.28
CA PHE A 160 7.35 -7.64 -0.15
C PHE A 160 6.22 -7.65 0.89
N PRO A 161 6.49 -7.79 2.20
CA PRO A 161 5.47 -8.16 3.19
C PRO A 161 4.66 -6.96 3.69
N LEU A 162 5.03 -5.75 3.29
CA LEU A 162 4.39 -4.50 3.65
C LEU A 162 3.91 -3.78 2.39
N GLN A 163 2.76 -3.13 2.48
CA GLN A 163 2.24 -2.26 1.43
C GLN A 163 1.76 -0.95 2.02
N VAL A 164 1.57 0.04 1.15
CA VAL A 164 0.99 1.33 1.52
C VAL A 164 -0.23 1.61 0.66
N ALA A 165 -1.33 2.03 1.28
CA ALA A 165 -2.50 2.55 0.58
C ALA A 165 -2.76 4.00 1.04
N ILE A 166 -2.96 4.92 0.10
CA ILE A 166 -3.20 6.34 0.37
C ILE A 166 -4.60 6.70 -0.08
N LEU A 167 -5.41 7.25 0.84
CA LEU A 167 -6.78 7.63 0.55
C LEU A 167 -6.80 8.97 -0.20
N LEU A 168 -7.47 9.03 -1.36
CA LEU A 168 -7.51 10.22 -2.22
C LEU A 168 -8.82 11.00 -2.12
N SER A 169 -9.82 10.43 -1.46
CA SER A 169 -11.17 10.99 -1.28
C SER A 169 -11.43 11.27 0.20
N GLU A 170 -12.17 12.33 0.52
CA GLU A 170 -12.47 12.70 1.91
C GLU A 170 -13.71 11.94 2.44
N PRO A 171 -13.59 11.12 3.51
CA PRO A 171 -14.75 10.48 4.12
C PRO A 171 -15.74 11.49 4.69
N GLY A 172 -17.03 11.24 4.50
CA GLY A 172 -18.12 12.12 4.93
C GLY A 172 -18.47 13.22 3.91
N GLU A 173 -17.55 13.55 3.00
CA GLU A 173 -17.78 14.51 1.91
C GLU A 173 -17.88 13.79 0.56
N ASP A 174 -16.83 13.08 0.16
CA ASP A 174 -16.75 12.39 -1.13
C ASP A 174 -17.44 11.00 -1.10
N PHE A 175 -17.47 10.35 0.07
CA PHE A 175 -18.08 9.02 0.26
C PHE A 175 -18.45 8.72 1.72
N THR A 176 -19.30 7.72 1.94
CA THR A 176 -19.58 7.16 3.28
C THR A 176 -19.44 5.63 3.30
N GLY A 177 -19.13 5.03 4.46
CA GLY A 177 -18.66 3.64 4.54
C GLY A 177 -17.25 3.51 3.96
N GLY A 178 -16.89 2.36 3.38
CA GLY A 178 -15.65 2.22 2.63
C GLY A 178 -14.36 2.31 3.45
N GLU A 179 -14.42 1.96 4.73
CA GLU A 179 -13.27 1.96 5.61
C GLU A 179 -12.25 0.89 5.17
N PHE A 180 -10.96 1.19 5.33
CA PHE A 180 -9.91 0.18 5.20
C PHE A 180 -9.95 -0.72 6.43
N VAL A 181 -9.98 -2.04 6.22
CA VAL A 181 -10.14 -3.01 7.30
C VAL A 181 -9.02 -4.04 7.22
N LEU A 182 -8.44 -4.37 8.37
CA LEU A 182 -7.64 -5.58 8.53
C LEU A 182 -8.39 -6.57 9.42
N THR A 183 -8.16 -7.85 9.20
CA THR A 183 -8.49 -8.90 10.16
C THR A 183 -7.23 -9.64 10.56
N GLU A 184 -6.99 -9.75 11.85
CA GLU A 184 -5.91 -10.54 12.43
C GLU A 184 -6.48 -11.86 12.98
N GLN A 185 -6.03 -12.98 12.43
CA GLN A 185 -6.34 -14.31 12.91
C GLN A 185 -5.17 -14.85 13.74
N ARG A 186 -5.44 -15.08 15.02
CA ARG A 186 -4.52 -15.72 15.95
C ARG A 186 -4.82 -17.22 16.04
N PRO A 187 -3.81 -18.09 16.17
CA PRO A 187 -4.04 -19.53 16.26
C PRO A 187 -5.06 -19.90 17.35
N ARG A 188 -6.10 -20.65 16.98
CA ARG A 188 -7.18 -21.12 17.87
C ARG A 188 -8.03 -20.01 18.52
N MET A 189 -8.02 -18.80 17.97
CA MET A 189 -8.87 -17.70 18.42
C MET A 189 -9.74 -17.16 17.27
N GLN A 190 -10.80 -16.44 17.62
CA GLN A 190 -11.58 -15.68 16.66
C GLN A 190 -10.76 -14.49 16.11
N SER A 191 -11.04 -14.11 14.86
CA SER A 191 -10.38 -12.99 14.22
C SER A 191 -10.72 -11.67 14.91
N ARG A 192 -9.71 -10.81 15.07
CA ARG A 192 -9.89 -9.42 15.49
C ARG A 192 -9.96 -8.55 14.25
N ALA A 193 -10.98 -7.70 14.14
CA ALA A 193 -11.05 -6.67 13.11
C ALA A 193 -10.36 -5.39 13.59
N GLU A 194 -9.65 -4.73 12.69
CA GLU A 194 -9.04 -3.42 12.85
C GLU A 194 -9.59 -2.53 11.73
N VAL A 195 -10.18 -1.39 12.08
CA VAL A 195 -10.72 -0.42 11.11
C VAL A 195 -9.81 0.80 11.14
N VAL A 196 -9.26 1.19 9.99
CA VAL A 196 -8.26 2.25 9.90
C VAL A 196 -8.94 3.55 9.44
N PRO A 197 -9.07 4.57 10.31
CA PRO A 197 -9.86 5.77 10.06
C PRO A 197 -9.07 6.83 9.28
N LEU A 198 -8.76 6.56 8.01
CA LEU A 198 -8.00 7.47 7.14
C LEU A 198 -8.80 8.72 6.76
N ARG A 199 -8.14 9.88 6.71
CA ARG A 199 -8.59 11.11 6.01
C ARG A 199 -7.97 11.21 4.62
N LYS A 200 -8.45 12.13 3.79
CA LYS A 200 -7.84 12.40 2.48
C LYS A 200 -6.36 12.79 2.65
N GLY A 201 -5.49 12.11 1.92
CA GLY A 201 -4.04 12.30 1.97
C GLY A 201 -3.33 11.46 3.03
N ASP A 202 -4.07 10.82 3.95
CA ASP A 202 -3.48 9.86 4.88
C ASP A 202 -3.12 8.56 4.16
N ALA A 203 -2.03 7.95 4.62
CA ALA A 203 -1.60 6.64 4.18
C ALA A 203 -1.73 5.61 5.30
N VAL A 204 -2.12 4.39 4.97
CA VAL A 204 -1.95 3.22 5.85
C VAL A 204 -0.79 2.38 5.34
N ILE A 205 0.18 2.11 6.21
CA ILE A 205 1.15 1.03 6.00
C ILE A 205 0.55 -0.22 6.63
N PHE A 206 0.58 -1.36 5.95
CA PHE A 206 -0.01 -2.59 6.47
C PHE A 206 0.76 -3.86 6.08
N ALA A 207 0.65 -4.88 6.94
CA ALA A 207 1.13 -6.23 6.68
C ALA A 207 0.23 -6.95 5.68
N VAL A 208 0.83 -7.48 4.61
CA VAL A 208 0.10 -8.15 3.51
C VAL A 208 -0.37 -9.55 3.88
N HIS A 209 0.37 -10.22 4.76
CA HIS A 209 0.13 -11.62 5.11
C HIS A 209 0.38 -11.88 6.58
N ASN A 210 1.62 -11.76 7.04
CA ASN A 210 1.99 -12.15 8.41
C ASN A 210 2.78 -11.04 9.09
N ARG A 211 2.66 -11.00 10.42
CA ARG A 211 3.56 -10.26 11.31
C ARG A 211 3.97 -11.14 12.50
N PRO A 212 5.13 -10.88 13.11
CA PRO A 212 5.50 -11.51 14.37
C PRO A 212 4.68 -10.97 15.54
N VAL A 213 4.31 -11.84 16.47
CA VAL A 213 3.74 -11.49 17.78
C VAL A 213 4.56 -12.18 18.87
N GLN A 214 4.92 -11.43 19.91
CA GLN A 214 5.62 -11.99 21.06
C GLN A 214 4.67 -12.82 21.93
N GLY A 215 4.97 -14.11 22.08
CA GLY A 215 4.33 -15.00 23.04
C GLY A 215 5.26 -15.35 24.21
N THR A 216 4.79 -16.18 25.12
CA THR A 216 5.57 -16.61 26.31
C THR A 216 6.80 -17.45 25.97
N LYS A 217 6.82 -18.10 24.79
CA LYS A 217 7.91 -18.97 24.31
C LYS A 217 8.72 -18.35 23.16
N GLY A 218 8.60 -17.05 22.94
CA GLY A 218 9.19 -16.34 21.81
C GLY A 218 8.15 -15.89 20.78
N TYR A 219 8.61 -15.53 19.59
CA TYR A 219 7.74 -15.00 18.55
C TYR A 219 6.98 -16.10 17.81
N TYR A 220 5.72 -15.84 17.49
CA TYR A 220 4.90 -16.65 16.59
C TYR A 220 4.27 -15.77 15.52
N ARG A 221 3.72 -16.38 14.47
CA ARG A 221 3.09 -15.67 13.35
C ARG A 221 1.59 -15.57 13.56
N VAL A 222 1.03 -14.40 13.25
CA VAL A 222 -0.41 -14.21 13.09
C VAL A 222 -0.71 -13.90 11.63
N ASN A 223 -1.86 -14.38 11.15
CA ASN A 223 -2.29 -14.13 9.77
C ASN A 223 -3.12 -12.85 9.73
N LEU A 224 -2.81 -11.99 8.78
CA LEU A 224 -3.57 -10.79 8.45
C LEU A 224 -4.20 -10.94 7.07
N ARG A 225 -5.39 -10.37 6.94
CA ARG A 225 -6.03 -10.08 5.65
C ARG A 225 -6.48 -8.64 5.67
N HIS A 226 -6.46 -7.97 4.52
CA HIS A 226 -6.96 -6.61 4.37
C HIS A 226 -8.06 -6.53 3.33
N GLY A 227 -8.86 -5.48 3.39
CA GLY A 227 -9.95 -5.22 2.47
C GLY A 227 -10.54 -3.84 2.69
N VAL A 228 -11.66 -3.58 2.01
CA VAL A 228 -12.39 -2.32 2.11
C VAL A 228 -13.84 -2.66 2.35
N SER A 229 -14.43 -2.07 3.40
CA SER A 229 -15.83 -2.27 3.73
C SER A 229 -16.74 -1.75 2.59
N ARG A 230 -18.03 -2.05 2.66
CA ARG A 230 -18.99 -1.57 1.66
C ARG A 230 -19.07 -0.05 1.64
N LEU A 231 -18.90 0.54 0.45
CA LEU A 231 -19.27 1.93 0.19
C LEU A 231 -20.79 2.09 0.26
N ARG A 232 -21.26 3.07 1.01
CA ARG A 232 -22.69 3.36 1.18
C ARG A 232 -23.16 4.46 0.25
N SER A 233 -22.33 5.47 0.00
CA SER A 233 -22.60 6.56 -0.94
C SER A 233 -21.30 7.13 -1.51
N GLY A 234 -21.42 7.91 -2.59
CA GLY A 234 -20.32 8.68 -3.15
C GLY A 234 -19.29 7.83 -3.90
N ARG A 235 -18.07 8.36 -4.02
CA ARG A 235 -16.97 7.75 -4.78
C ARG A 235 -15.68 7.82 -3.99
N ARG A 236 -14.97 6.69 -3.92
CA ARG A 236 -13.72 6.55 -3.18
C ARG A 236 -12.58 6.17 -4.12
N HIS A 237 -11.55 7.02 -4.16
CA HIS A 237 -10.29 6.75 -4.83
C HIS A 237 -9.19 6.45 -3.82
N THR A 238 -8.30 5.54 -4.18
CA THR A 238 -7.15 5.15 -3.35
C THR A 238 -6.01 4.76 -4.26
N VAL A 239 -4.78 5.15 -3.93
CA VAL A 239 -3.59 4.62 -4.60
C VAL A 239 -2.92 3.58 -3.72
N GLY A 240 -2.58 2.44 -4.29
CA GLY A 240 -1.78 1.39 -3.67
C GLY A 240 -0.33 1.49 -4.14
N ILE A 241 0.60 1.47 -3.20
CA ILE A 241 2.04 1.42 -3.42
C ILE A 241 2.55 0.05 -2.99
N ILE A 242 2.99 -0.72 -3.99
CA ILE A 242 3.61 -2.04 -3.82
C ILE A 242 5.07 -1.97 -4.31
N PHE A 243 5.95 -2.65 -3.58
CA PHE A 243 7.40 -2.47 -3.71
C PHE A 243 8.12 -3.51 -4.57
N HIS A 244 7.50 -4.67 -4.83
CA HIS A 244 8.00 -5.66 -5.80
C HIS A 244 7.27 -5.51 -7.12
N ASP A 245 7.90 -5.87 -8.23
CA ASP A 245 7.22 -5.94 -9.53
C ASP A 245 6.51 -7.28 -9.70
N ALA A 246 5.64 -7.41 -10.70
CA ALA A 246 4.91 -8.63 -11.04
C ALA A 246 5.34 -9.17 -12.41
N ARG A 247 4.93 -10.40 -12.74
CA ARG A 247 5.19 -11.00 -14.06
C ARG A 247 4.33 -10.38 -15.16
#